data_AF-A0A9D1ZQ38-F1
#
_entry.id   AF-A0A9D1ZQ38-F1
#
_cell.length_a   1.000
_cell.length_b   1.000
_cell.length_c   1.000
_cell.angle_alpha   90.00
_cell.angle_beta   90.00
_cell.angle_gamma   90.00
#
_symmetry.space_group_name_H-M   'P 1'
#
loop_
_entity.id
_entity.type
_entity.pdbx_description
1 polymer ?
#
loop_
_entity_poly.entity_id
_entity_poly.type
_entity_poly.pdbx_seq_one_letter_code
_entity_poly.pdbx_strand_id
1 'polypeptide(L)'
;MSEEIKTLVNQRLNKIFKDYTETAELNDLKEELASDLMSSAEDKMTDDTTSEEAVAKAFKEFGDIDEVINQVVNDNHENEHHKHAAGHTFNIDDSGISIDNGKLLNITDDGITVNNGKTIKITDEGVKFGNLVINDNGINFNGKLKPSKKSKDDFDSYFDGAFDDFDKDFDDDDFNTEVHVETLPLTDEYEFDYTDLDKIKINYTSADVRIVSTDDDKIKVSEYISRPNPNYQMRTDVSDGVLKISQGAIPHFLPLKIRVKIMLPKGYTKALQIFNASGNLQIQSVKKLEKIAVECHSGAVYLNNLESQNLMFDISSGKLTLDHVLAKEQLTISDRSGLVNMDTVATPKFNISSRSGSVNAIDLNGAGNILVKSGTVHINFAQITDDVNVENSSGTVKLKMPENDSYKFDLEAKDGIVHMKQKAELVHDIMNLKEGTVGDDPQYQLTVRAKSGIIKVS
;
A
#
# COMPACT_ATOMS: atom_id res chain seq x y z
N MET A 1 -12.48 8.17 -36.74
CA MET A 1 -13.83 7.77 -36.31
C MET A 1 -14.76 7.66 -37.49
N SER A 2 -15.38 6.48 -37.67
CA SER A 2 -16.38 6.28 -38.72
C SER A 2 -17.70 6.93 -38.29
N GLU A 3 -18.22 7.86 -39.08
CA GLU A 3 -19.53 8.50 -38.82
C GLU A 3 -20.66 7.47 -38.73
N GLU A 4 -20.50 6.31 -39.38
CA GLU A 4 -21.46 5.20 -39.33
C GLU A 4 -21.45 4.49 -37.97
N ILE A 5 -20.26 4.17 -37.42
CA ILE A 5 -20.11 3.57 -36.08
C ILE A 5 -20.74 4.49 -35.03
N LYS A 6 -20.41 5.78 -35.09
CA LYS A 6 -20.96 6.78 -34.17
C LYS A 6 -22.49 6.80 -34.21
N THR A 7 -23.07 6.77 -35.41
CA THR A 7 -24.52 6.75 -35.60
C THR A 7 -25.15 5.49 -35.01
N LEU A 8 -24.59 4.31 -35.29
CA LEU A 8 -25.09 3.02 -34.83
C LEU A 8 -25.03 2.87 -33.30
N VAL A 9 -23.91 3.28 -32.67
CA VAL A 9 -23.75 3.26 -31.22
C VAL A 9 -24.80 4.15 -30.54
N ASN A 10 -24.92 5.40 -31.00
CA ASN A 10 -25.88 6.36 -30.43
C ASN A 10 -27.33 5.89 -30.60
N GLN A 11 -27.70 5.32 -31.75
CA GLN A 11 -29.04 4.76 -31.96
C GLN A 11 -29.36 3.65 -30.96
N ARG A 12 -28.41 2.76 -30.69
CA ARG A 12 -28.61 1.64 -29.76
C ARG A 12 -28.67 2.12 -28.31
N LEU A 13 -27.79 3.03 -27.89
CA LEU A 13 -27.85 3.64 -26.55
C LEU A 13 -29.15 4.43 -26.36
N ASN A 14 -29.59 5.22 -27.34
CA ASN A 14 -30.88 5.93 -27.27
C ASN A 14 -32.06 4.99 -27.03
N LYS A 15 -32.01 3.77 -27.58
CA LYS A 15 -33.04 2.76 -27.37
C LYS A 15 -33.01 2.20 -25.95
N ILE A 16 -31.84 1.96 -25.39
CA ILE A 16 -31.64 1.45 -24.02
C ILE A 16 -32.09 2.49 -23.00
N PHE A 17 -31.61 3.73 -23.13
CA PHE A 17 -31.90 4.82 -22.20
C PHE A 17 -33.35 5.35 -22.28
N LYS A 18 -34.13 4.93 -23.28
CA LYS A 18 -35.49 5.42 -23.50
C LYS A 18 -36.43 5.18 -22.31
N ASP A 19 -36.21 4.09 -21.58
CA ASP A 19 -37.08 3.66 -20.48
C ASP A 19 -36.66 4.26 -19.13
N TYR A 20 -35.61 5.10 -19.11
CA TYR A 20 -35.07 5.74 -17.92
C TYR A 20 -35.37 7.25 -17.90
N THR A 21 -35.57 7.80 -16.70
CA THR A 21 -35.75 9.25 -16.51
C THR A 21 -34.45 9.99 -16.81
N GLU A 22 -34.47 11.01 -17.66
CA GLU A 22 -33.28 11.82 -17.95
C GLU A 22 -32.81 12.59 -16.69
N THR A 23 -31.58 12.32 -16.26
CA THR A 23 -30.86 13.10 -15.24
C THR A 23 -29.50 13.52 -15.78
N ALA A 24 -28.81 14.44 -15.10
CA ALA A 24 -27.48 14.88 -15.52
C ALA A 24 -26.49 13.69 -15.52
N GLU A 25 -26.52 12.87 -14.46
CA GLU A 25 -25.64 11.73 -14.29
C GLU A 25 -25.88 10.64 -15.34
N LEU A 26 -27.15 10.40 -15.72
CA LEU A 26 -27.47 9.46 -16.78
C LEU A 26 -27.09 9.96 -18.17
N ASN A 27 -27.09 11.27 -18.38
CA ASN A 27 -26.56 11.86 -19.61
C ASN A 27 -25.04 11.70 -19.67
N ASP A 28 -24.34 11.99 -18.57
CA ASP A 28 -22.88 11.83 -18.48
C ASP A 28 -22.48 10.34 -18.65
N LEU A 29 -23.20 9.40 -18.00
CA LEU A 29 -23.01 7.96 -18.20
C LEU A 29 -23.20 7.56 -19.66
N LYS A 30 -24.24 8.09 -20.32
CA LYS A 30 -24.53 7.78 -21.71
C LYS A 30 -23.42 8.29 -22.65
N GLU A 31 -22.88 9.47 -22.38
CA GLU A 31 -21.74 10.01 -23.14
C GLU A 31 -20.47 9.16 -22.94
N GLU A 32 -20.20 8.72 -21.71
CA GLU A 32 -19.09 7.81 -21.40
C GLU A 32 -19.23 6.45 -22.11
N LEU A 33 -20.40 5.81 -21.99
CA LEU A 33 -20.73 4.57 -22.70
C LEU A 33 -20.58 4.72 -24.21
N ALA A 34 -21.04 5.84 -24.77
CA ALA A 34 -20.94 6.12 -26.19
C ALA A 34 -19.47 6.17 -26.63
N SER A 35 -18.63 6.92 -25.91
CA SER A 35 -17.19 7.01 -26.17
C SER A 35 -16.52 5.63 -26.11
N ASP A 36 -16.81 4.84 -25.07
CA ASP A 36 -16.17 3.55 -24.86
C ASP A 36 -16.59 2.50 -25.88
N LEU A 37 -17.88 2.44 -26.20
CA LEU A 37 -18.41 1.52 -27.21
C LEU A 37 -17.94 1.90 -28.62
N MET A 38 -17.78 3.20 -28.91
CA MET A 38 -17.21 3.65 -30.18
C MET A 38 -15.74 3.23 -30.29
N SER A 39 -14.93 3.48 -29.26
CA SER A 39 -13.52 3.05 -29.22
C SER A 39 -13.38 1.53 -29.40
N SER A 40 -14.18 0.76 -28.65
CA SER A 40 -14.20 -0.70 -28.75
C SER A 40 -14.67 -1.21 -30.11
N ALA A 41 -15.64 -0.54 -30.75
CA ALA A 41 -16.09 -0.90 -32.10
C ALA A 41 -15.04 -0.57 -33.15
N GLU A 42 -14.34 0.56 -33.03
CA GLU A 42 -13.25 0.95 -33.93
C GLU A 42 -12.09 -0.05 -33.91
N ASP A 43 -11.69 -0.52 -32.72
CA ASP A 43 -10.65 -1.54 -32.57
C ASP A 43 -11.03 -2.89 -33.21
N LYS A 44 -12.33 -3.16 -33.32
CA LYS A 44 -12.89 -4.37 -33.95
C LYS A 44 -13.08 -4.26 -35.45
N MET A 45 -12.83 -3.07 -36.04
CA MET A 45 -12.89 -2.90 -37.48
C MET A 45 -11.70 -3.60 -38.13
N THR A 46 -12.00 -4.46 -39.09
CA THR A 46 -11.01 -5.07 -39.99
C THR A 46 -11.50 -4.91 -41.42
N ASP A 47 -10.65 -5.20 -42.41
CA ASP A 47 -11.04 -5.15 -43.84
C ASP A 47 -12.26 -6.04 -44.16
N ASP A 48 -12.53 -7.05 -43.33
CA ASP A 48 -13.60 -8.04 -43.50
C ASP A 48 -14.81 -7.84 -42.56
N THR A 49 -14.83 -6.80 -41.71
CA THR A 49 -15.90 -6.58 -40.72
C THR A 49 -16.71 -5.33 -41.06
N THR A 50 -18.04 -5.39 -41.04
CA THR A 50 -18.88 -4.20 -41.25
C THR A 50 -19.01 -3.35 -39.98
N SER A 51 -19.36 -2.07 -40.13
CA SER A 51 -19.64 -1.17 -39.00
C SER A 51 -20.68 -1.75 -38.03
N GLU A 52 -21.74 -2.38 -38.55
CA GLU A 52 -22.78 -3.03 -37.73
C GLU A 52 -22.25 -4.23 -36.94
N GLU A 53 -21.43 -5.07 -37.57
CA GLU A 53 -20.83 -6.24 -36.91
C GLU A 53 -19.86 -5.83 -35.81
N ALA A 54 -19.04 -4.80 -36.07
CA ALA A 54 -18.11 -4.24 -35.09
C ALA A 54 -18.85 -3.65 -33.88
N VAL A 55 -19.90 -2.85 -34.12
CA VAL A 55 -20.77 -2.31 -33.05
C VAL A 55 -21.49 -3.43 -32.30
N ALA A 56 -22.00 -4.45 -32.99
CA ALA A 56 -22.66 -5.58 -32.34
C ALA A 56 -21.71 -6.35 -31.41
N LYS A 57 -20.46 -6.59 -31.84
CA LYS A 57 -19.41 -7.21 -31.02
C LYS A 57 -19.05 -6.34 -29.82
N ALA A 58 -18.87 -5.03 -30.01
CA ALA A 58 -18.55 -4.10 -28.92
C ALA A 58 -19.60 -4.11 -27.80
N PHE A 59 -20.89 -4.02 -28.14
CA PHE A 59 -21.98 -4.13 -27.15
C PHE A 59 -22.05 -5.52 -26.50
N LYS A 60 -21.75 -6.59 -27.25
CA LYS A 60 -21.76 -7.95 -26.71
C LYS A 60 -20.64 -8.15 -25.67
N GLU A 61 -19.45 -7.63 -25.93
CA GLU A 61 -18.31 -7.70 -25.01
C GLU A 61 -18.47 -6.78 -23.80
N PHE A 62 -19.11 -5.62 -23.99
CA PHE A 62 -19.42 -4.72 -22.87
C PHE A 62 -20.27 -5.40 -21.79
N GLY A 63 -21.21 -6.24 -22.22
CA GLY A 63 -22.12 -6.96 -21.33
C GLY A 63 -23.40 -6.17 -21.03
N ASP A 64 -23.91 -6.32 -19.82
CA ASP A 64 -25.20 -5.76 -19.41
C ASP A 64 -25.07 -4.27 -19.04
N ILE A 65 -25.57 -3.40 -19.93
CA ILE A 65 -25.60 -1.95 -19.71
C ILE A 65 -26.67 -1.57 -18.69
N ASP A 66 -27.76 -2.33 -18.59
CA ASP A 66 -28.87 -2.01 -17.68
C ASP A 66 -28.41 -2.11 -16.23
N GLU A 67 -27.48 -3.03 -15.92
CA GLU A 67 -26.83 -3.12 -14.61
C GLU A 67 -26.11 -1.82 -14.23
N VAL A 68 -25.32 -1.26 -15.15
CA VAL A 68 -24.57 -0.01 -14.92
C VAL A 68 -25.53 1.17 -14.75
N ILE A 69 -26.56 1.27 -15.59
CA ILE A 69 -27.59 2.32 -15.47
C ILE A 69 -28.27 2.23 -14.11
N ASN A 70 -28.68 1.04 -13.68
CA ASN A 70 -29.33 0.83 -12.40
C ASN A 70 -28.41 1.18 -11.22
N GLN A 71 -27.09 0.96 -11.32
CA GLN A 71 -26.14 1.40 -10.30
C GLN A 71 -26.14 2.92 -10.15
N VAL A 72 -26.03 3.66 -11.25
CA VAL A 72 -26.05 5.13 -11.24
C VAL A 72 -27.40 5.69 -10.74
N VAL A 73 -28.52 5.08 -11.14
CA VAL A 73 -29.86 5.46 -10.65
C VAL A 73 -29.99 5.26 -9.14
N ASN A 74 -29.51 4.13 -8.62
CA ASN A 74 -29.64 3.80 -7.20
C ASN A 74 -28.68 4.57 -6.30
N ASP A 75 -27.49 4.94 -6.80
CA ASP A 75 -26.53 5.78 -6.05
C ASP A 75 -27.05 7.22 -5.85
N ASN A 76 -27.97 7.69 -6.69
CA ASN A 76 -28.68 8.98 -6.53
C ASN A 76 -29.79 8.97 -5.46
N HIS A 77 -30.14 7.80 -4.92
CA HIS A 77 -31.07 7.64 -3.81
C HIS A 77 -30.30 7.44 -2.50
N GLU A 78 -29.81 8.52 -1.89
CA GLU A 78 -29.31 8.43 -0.51
C GLU A 78 -30.46 8.03 0.44
N ASN A 79 -30.24 6.90 1.12
CA ASN A 79 -31.05 6.26 2.17
C ASN A 79 -32.12 5.26 1.71
N GLU A 80 -31.70 4.10 1.20
CA GLU A 80 -32.19 2.80 1.68
C GLU A 80 -31.31 1.67 1.13
N HIS A 81 -30.48 1.08 2.01
CA HIS A 81 -29.65 -0.07 1.68
C HIS A 81 -30.52 -1.30 1.39
N HIS A 82 -30.72 -1.64 0.13
CA HIS A 82 -30.96 -3.02 -0.29
C HIS A 82 -30.22 -3.31 -1.61
N LYS A 83 -28.91 -3.60 -1.51
CA LYS A 83 -28.20 -4.29 -2.60
C LYS A 83 -28.58 -5.76 -2.57
N HIS A 84 -29.40 -6.20 -3.51
CA HIS A 84 -29.47 -7.61 -3.88
C HIS A 84 -28.29 -7.93 -4.80
N ALA A 85 -27.18 -8.37 -4.21
CA ALA A 85 -26.16 -9.16 -4.88
C ALA A 85 -26.35 -10.62 -4.42
N ALA A 86 -26.35 -11.56 -5.36
CA ALA A 86 -26.44 -13.03 -5.21
C ALA A 86 -26.77 -13.51 -3.78
N GLY A 87 -28.05 -13.81 -3.52
CA GLY A 87 -28.54 -14.10 -2.18
C GLY A 87 -27.75 -15.22 -1.50
N HIS A 88 -26.92 -14.84 -0.53
CA HIS A 88 -26.39 -15.78 0.45
C HIS A 88 -27.55 -16.41 1.21
N THR A 89 -27.50 -17.71 1.46
CA THR A 89 -28.57 -18.37 2.24
C THR A 89 -28.29 -18.12 3.71
N PHE A 90 -29.13 -17.30 4.35
CA PHE A 90 -29.07 -17.03 5.79
C PHE A 90 -30.08 -17.92 6.51
N ASN A 91 -29.59 -18.80 7.39
CA ASN A 91 -30.42 -19.71 8.17
C ASN A 91 -30.24 -19.42 9.66
N ILE A 92 -31.36 -19.36 10.40
CA ILE A 92 -31.40 -19.38 11.86
C ILE A 92 -32.36 -20.50 12.26
N ASP A 93 -31.88 -21.44 13.06
CA ASP A 93 -32.69 -22.49 13.66
C ASP A 93 -32.16 -22.84 15.07
N ASP A 94 -32.71 -23.89 15.68
CA ASP A 94 -32.31 -24.35 17.02
C ASP A 94 -30.85 -24.83 17.10
N SER A 95 -30.18 -25.04 15.96
CA SER A 95 -28.76 -25.43 15.88
C SER A 95 -27.80 -24.24 15.70
N GLY A 96 -28.32 -23.03 15.41
CA GLY A 96 -27.54 -21.78 15.41
C GLY A 96 -27.79 -20.87 14.21
N ILE A 97 -26.76 -20.10 13.84
CA ILE A 97 -26.78 -19.14 12.72
C ILE A 97 -25.78 -19.60 11.66
N SER A 98 -26.23 -19.72 10.41
CA SER A 98 -25.34 -20.05 9.30
C SER A 98 -25.59 -19.20 8.06
N ILE A 99 -24.51 -18.93 7.32
CA ILE A 99 -24.52 -18.28 6.01
C ILE A 99 -23.90 -19.24 4.99
N ASP A 100 -24.58 -19.44 3.86
CA ASP A 100 -24.20 -20.38 2.80
C ASP A 100 -23.99 -21.80 3.32
N ASN A 101 -24.93 -22.26 4.14
CA ASN A 101 -24.88 -23.56 4.82
C ASN A 101 -23.59 -23.75 5.64
N GLY A 102 -23.16 -22.69 6.32
CA GLY A 102 -22.00 -22.70 7.22
C GLY A 102 -20.66 -22.45 6.53
N LYS A 103 -20.63 -22.31 5.20
CA LYS A 103 -19.38 -22.11 4.45
C LYS A 103 -18.75 -20.74 4.72
N LEU A 104 -19.57 -19.69 4.71
CA LEU A 104 -19.11 -18.33 4.93
C LEU A 104 -19.03 -18.01 6.42
N LEU A 105 -20.11 -18.29 7.14
CA LEU A 105 -20.22 -18.10 8.58
C LEU A 105 -21.02 -19.26 9.16
N ASN A 106 -20.53 -19.85 10.25
CA ASN A 106 -21.26 -20.81 11.06
C ASN A 106 -21.08 -20.47 12.54
N ILE A 107 -22.19 -20.32 13.25
CA ILE A 107 -22.24 -20.07 14.70
C ILE A 107 -23.15 -21.14 15.28
N THR A 108 -22.57 -22.09 16.02
CA THR A 108 -23.28 -23.17 16.70
C THR A 108 -22.81 -23.26 18.15
N ASP A 109 -23.35 -24.21 18.92
CA ASP A 109 -22.87 -24.50 20.28
C ASP A 109 -21.39 -24.96 20.30
N ASP A 110 -20.87 -25.50 19.19
CA ASP A 110 -19.48 -25.91 19.03
C ASP A 110 -18.53 -24.74 18.76
N GLY A 111 -19.06 -23.53 18.50
CA GLY A 111 -18.30 -22.31 18.34
C GLY A 111 -18.59 -21.51 17.06
N ILE A 112 -17.63 -20.68 16.66
CA ILE A 112 -17.74 -19.74 15.54
C ILE A 112 -16.69 -20.06 14.49
N THR A 113 -17.10 -20.21 13.24
CA THR A 113 -16.18 -20.35 12.11
C THR A 113 -16.53 -19.40 10.97
N VAL A 114 -15.49 -18.84 10.35
CA VAL A 114 -15.58 -18.02 9.14
C VAL A 114 -14.74 -18.66 8.05
N ASN A 115 -15.29 -18.80 6.84
CA ASN A 115 -14.67 -19.52 5.72
C ASN A 115 -14.22 -20.93 6.12
N ASN A 116 -15.12 -21.73 6.71
CA ASN A 116 -14.82 -23.06 7.26
C ASN A 116 -13.63 -23.10 8.24
N GLY A 117 -13.43 -22.04 9.03
CA GLY A 117 -12.35 -21.99 10.03
C GLY A 117 -10.98 -21.59 9.47
N LYS A 118 -10.89 -21.23 8.18
CA LYS A 118 -9.63 -20.74 7.57
C LYS A 118 -9.29 -19.33 8.04
N THR A 119 -10.29 -18.46 8.16
CA THR A 119 -10.08 -17.06 8.58
C THR A 119 -10.17 -16.93 10.09
N ILE A 120 -11.29 -17.39 10.65
CA ILE A 120 -11.57 -17.36 12.09
C ILE A 120 -12.11 -18.73 12.50
N LYS A 121 -11.52 -19.32 13.54
CA LYS A 121 -12.08 -20.47 14.27
C LYS A 121 -12.03 -20.15 15.75
N ILE A 122 -13.18 -20.12 16.41
CA ILE A 122 -13.31 -19.96 17.86
C ILE A 122 -14.08 -21.18 18.34
N THR A 123 -13.41 -22.07 19.08
CA THR A 123 -14.02 -23.25 19.68
C THR A 123 -13.56 -23.34 21.13
N ASP A 124 -14.03 -24.36 21.85
CA ASP A 124 -13.51 -24.73 23.17
C ASP A 124 -12.00 -25.03 23.18
N GLU A 125 -11.45 -25.51 22.05
CA GLU A 125 -10.01 -25.72 21.84
C GLU A 125 -9.18 -24.42 21.74
N GLY A 126 -9.81 -23.25 21.60
CA GLY A 126 -9.14 -21.95 21.51
C GLY A 126 -9.54 -21.08 20.32
N VAL A 127 -8.73 -20.06 20.05
CA VAL A 127 -8.98 -19.03 19.02
C VAL A 127 -7.89 -19.09 17.97
N LYS A 128 -8.30 -19.19 16.70
CA LYS A 128 -7.44 -19.02 15.52
C LYS A 128 -7.88 -17.81 14.72
N PHE A 129 -6.92 -16.95 14.38
CA PHE A 129 -7.09 -15.81 13.48
C PHE A 129 -5.94 -15.80 12.47
N GLY A 130 -6.18 -16.28 11.25
CA GLY A 130 -5.10 -16.47 10.27
C GLY A 130 -3.97 -17.39 10.80
N ASN A 131 -2.77 -16.85 10.94
CA ASN A 131 -1.57 -17.55 11.45
C ASN A 131 -1.41 -17.47 12.97
N LEU A 132 -2.27 -16.71 13.67
CA LEU A 132 -2.28 -16.63 15.12
C LEU A 132 -3.15 -17.74 15.70
N VAL A 133 -2.60 -18.52 16.63
CA VAL A 133 -3.32 -19.51 17.42
C VAL A 133 -3.15 -19.20 18.91
N ILE A 134 -4.27 -19.12 19.62
CA ILE A 134 -4.36 -18.97 21.07
C ILE A 134 -5.10 -20.18 21.62
N ASN A 135 -4.44 -20.99 22.44
CA ASN A 135 -5.05 -22.15 23.09
C ASN A 135 -4.42 -22.34 24.48
N ASP A 136 -4.71 -23.47 25.12
CA ASP A 136 -4.16 -23.81 26.45
C ASP A 136 -2.62 -23.86 26.51
N ASN A 137 -1.94 -23.93 25.35
CA ASN A 137 -0.49 -23.89 25.25
C ASN A 137 0.08 -22.46 25.04
N GLY A 138 -0.76 -21.43 25.09
CA GLY A 138 -0.37 -20.03 24.96
C GLY A 138 -0.64 -19.43 23.58
N ILE A 139 0.12 -18.40 23.24
CA ILE A 139 -0.01 -17.65 21.98
C ILE A 139 1.11 -18.09 21.04
N ASN A 140 0.77 -18.57 19.84
CA ASN A 140 1.73 -18.99 18.83
C ASN A 140 1.50 -18.22 17.51
N PHE A 141 2.61 -17.71 16.96
CA PHE A 141 2.73 -17.20 15.60
C PHE A 141 3.81 -18.05 14.92
N ASN A 142 3.52 -18.64 13.76
CA ASN A 142 4.42 -19.58 13.09
C ASN A 142 5.68 -18.89 12.49
N GLY A 143 6.57 -18.36 13.34
CA GLY A 143 7.83 -17.70 12.97
C GLY A 143 8.74 -17.54 14.19
N LYS A 144 9.97 -18.07 14.11
CA LYS A 144 10.96 -18.01 15.19
C LYS A 144 11.56 -16.61 15.28
N LEU A 145 11.40 -15.92 16.41
CA LEU A 145 12.18 -14.72 16.73
C LEU A 145 13.51 -15.12 17.37
N LYS A 146 14.64 -14.79 16.73
CA LYS A 146 15.98 -14.82 17.34
C LYS A 146 16.38 -13.41 17.76
N PRO A 147 16.90 -13.20 18.98
CA PRO A 147 17.51 -11.92 19.34
C PRO A 147 18.97 -11.90 18.87
N SER A 148 19.43 -10.78 18.30
CA SER A 148 20.87 -10.55 18.12
C SER A 148 21.28 -9.21 18.72
N LYS A 149 22.29 -9.26 19.60
CA LYS A 149 23.06 -8.10 20.08
C LYS A 149 24.17 -7.85 19.07
N LYS A 150 24.36 -6.61 18.62
CA LYS A 150 25.55 -6.21 17.86
C LYS A 150 26.00 -4.79 18.21
N SER A 151 27.30 -4.55 17.99
CA SER A 151 28.06 -3.37 18.39
C SER A 151 27.99 -2.23 17.35
N LYS A 152 28.52 -1.06 17.73
CA LYS A 152 28.40 0.24 17.04
C LYS A 152 28.88 0.29 15.56
N ASP A 153 29.70 -0.65 15.09
CA ASP A 153 30.29 -0.66 13.74
C ASP A 153 29.48 -1.47 12.68
N ASP A 154 28.27 -1.93 13.02
CA ASP A 154 27.53 -2.93 12.22
C ASP A 154 26.34 -2.39 11.38
N PHE A 155 26.22 -1.08 11.12
CA PHE A 155 25.01 -0.56 10.45
C PHE A 155 24.77 -1.18 9.05
N ASP A 156 25.81 -1.23 8.21
CA ASP A 156 25.72 -1.86 6.88
C ASP A 156 25.78 -3.39 6.96
N SER A 157 26.64 -3.94 7.84
CA SER A 157 26.84 -5.39 8.00
C SER A 157 25.60 -6.11 8.58
N TYR A 158 24.81 -5.40 9.37
CA TYR A 158 23.55 -5.88 9.93
C TYR A 158 22.55 -6.16 8.81
N PHE A 159 22.42 -5.24 7.84
CA PHE A 159 21.52 -5.43 6.71
C PHE A 159 22.11 -6.34 5.64
N ASP A 160 23.41 -6.28 5.35
CA ASP A 160 24.04 -7.23 4.43
C ASP A 160 23.80 -8.67 4.91
N GLY A 161 24.02 -8.95 6.20
CA GLY A 161 23.75 -10.27 6.79
C GLY A 161 22.27 -10.64 6.90
N ALA A 162 21.40 -9.69 7.29
CA ALA A 162 19.97 -9.94 7.43
C ALA A 162 19.27 -10.14 6.08
N PHE A 163 19.65 -9.37 5.06
CA PHE A 163 19.14 -9.56 3.70
C PHE A 163 19.70 -10.82 3.06
N ASP A 164 20.98 -11.13 3.25
CA ASP A 164 21.57 -12.36 2.72
C ASP A 164 20.91 -13.61 3.33
N ASP A 165 20.56 -13.59 4.61
CA ASP A 165 19.86 -14.71 5.25
C ASP A 165 18.37 -14.75 4.89
N PHE A 166 17.72 -13.59 4.76
CA PHE A 166 16.34 -13.49 4.29
C PHE A 166 16.17 -13.98 2.85
N ASP A 167 17.05 -13.56 1.93
CA ASP A 167 17.06 -14.02 0.54
C ASP A 167 17.29 -15.54 0.44
N LYS A 168 18.01 -16.16 1.38
CA LYS A 168 18.19 -17.62 1.42
C LYS A 168 16.93 -18.37 1.86
N ASP A 169 16.10 -17.73 2.68
CA ASP A 169 14.85 -18.30 3.19
C ASP A 169 13.64 -17.98 2.28
N PHE A 170 13.82 -17.15 1.25
CA PHE A 170 12.83 -16.85 0.22
C PHE A 170 13.12 -17.66 -1.05
N ASP A 171 12.29 -18.68 -1.32
CA ASP A 171 12.17 -19.23 -2.67
C ASP A 171 11.43 -18.17 -3.51
N ASP A 172 12.13 -17.51 -4.44
CA ASP A 172 11.59 -16.43 -5.31
C ASP A 172 10.34 -16.87 -6.11
N ASP A 173 10.07 -18.18 -6.16
CA ASP A 173 8.99 -18.81 -6.92
C ASP A 173 7.71 -19.14 -6.11
N ASP A 174 7.70 -19.10 -4.77
CA ASP A 174 6.61 -19.70 -3.97
C ASP A 174 5.80 -18.75 -3.05
N PHE A 175 5.78 -17.45 -3.36
CA PHE A 175 4.80 -16.52 -2.78
C PHE A 175 3.63 -16.25 -3.71
N ASN A 176 3.01 -17.33 -4.17
CA ASN A 176 1.70 -17.26 -4.80
C ASN A 176 0.60 -17.60 -3.79
N THR A 177 0.46 -16.77 -2.75
CA THR A 177 -0.80 -16.73 -1.97
C THR A 177 -1.88 -15.92 -2.70
N GLU A 178 -1.94 -16.01 -4.03
CA GLU A 178 -3.14 -15.62 -4.76
C GLU A 178 -4.18 -16.71 -4.55
N VAL A 179 -5.07 -16.49 -3.58
CA VAL A 179 -6.41 -17.07 -3.64
C VAL A 179 -6.97 -16.67 -5.00
N HIS A 180 -7.20 -17.65 -5.87
CA HIS A 180 -7.67 -17.45 -7.25
C HIS A 180 -8.74 -16.35 -7.35
N VAL A 181 -8.29 -15.21 -7.88
CA VAL A 181 -9.09 -14.07 -8.31
C VAL A 181 -9.65 -14.41 -9.69
N GLU A 182 -10.81 -13.84 -10.06
CA GLU A 182 -11.11 -13.55 -11.46
C GLU A 182 -9.81 -13.16 -12.20
N THR A 183 -9.36 -13.98 -13.15
CA THR A 183 -8.13 -13.69 -13.91
C THR A 183 -8.44 -12.52 -14.84
N LEU A 184 -7.94 -11.33 -14.49
CA LEU A 184 -8.04 -10.17 -15.37
C LEU A 184 -7.29 -10.48 -16.68
N PRO A 185 -7.86 -10.19 -17.86
CA PRO A 185 -7.19 -10.46 -19.13
C PRO A 185 -5.98 -9.55 -19.31
N LEU A 186 -4.87 -10.12 -19.77
CA LEU A 186 -3.70 -9.36 -20.21
C LEU A 186 -4.11 -8.52 -21.43
N THR A 187 -3.96 -7.20 -21.30
CA THR A 187 -4.40 -6.23 -22.32
C THR A 187 -3.21 -5.60 -23.03
N ASP A 188 -2.11 -5.37 -22.31
CA ASP A 188 -0.89 -4.77 -22.86
C ASP A 188 0.37 -5.41 -22.28
N GLU A 189 1.41 -5.51 -23.10
CA GLU A 189 2.71 -5.98 -22.70
C GLU A 189 3.81 -5.24 -23.48
N TYR A 190 4.79 -4.69 -22.77
CA TYR A 190 5.93 -3.97 -23.36
C TYR A 190 7.25 -4.43 -22.75
N GLU A 191 8.30 -4.39 -23.55
CA GLU A 191 9.68 -4.58 -23.14
C GLU A 191 10.52 -3.34 -23.47
N PHE A 192 11.41 -2.95 -22.55
CA PHE A 192 12.31 -1.81 -22.73
C PHE A 192 13.74 -2.16 -22.35
N ASP A 193 14.68 -1.73 -23.19
CA ASP A 193 16.09 -1.66 -22.81
C ASP A 193 16.27 -0.56 -21.75
N TYR A 194 17.15 -0.80 -20.78
CA TYR A 194 17.34 0.10 -19.63
C TYR A 194 18.74 0.70 -19.52
N THR A 195 19.65 0.34 -20.42
CA THR A 195 21.07 0.73 -20.36
C THR A 195 21.27 2.24 -20.43
N ASP A 196 20.43 2.92 -21.22
CA ASP A 196 20.49 4.37 -21.43
C ASP A 196 19.45 5.14 -20.60
N LEU A 197 18.77 4.47 -19.66
CA LEU A 197 17.75 5.09 -18.81
C LEU A 197 18.37 5.58 -17.49
N ASP A 198 18.21 6.87 -17.22
CA ASP A 198 18.54 7.49 -15.93
C ASP A 198 17.36 7.46 -14.95
N LYS A 199 16.14 7.23 -15.45
CA LYS A 199 14.93 7.28 -14.62
C LYS A 199 13.75 6.54 -15.25
N ILE A 200 12.96 5.89 -14.40
CA ILE A 200 11.63 5.39 -14.76
C ILE A 200 10.59 6.17 -13.96
N LYS A 201 9.60 6.72 -14.67
CA LYS A 201 8.45 7.42 -14.11
C LYS A 201 7.21 6.56 -14.29
N ILE A 202 6.57 6.19 -13.18
CA ILE A 202 5.36 5.36 -13.16
C ILE A 202 4.22 6.22 -12.62
N ASN A 203 3.18 6.43 -13.43
CA ASN A 203 2.02 7.23 -13.04
C ASN A 203 0.75 6.37 -13.17
N TYR A 204 0.34 5.78 -12.05
CA TYR A 204 -0.89 4.99 -11.95
C TYR A 204 -1.70 5.48 -10.77
N THR A 205 -2.75 6.25 -11.07
CA THR A 205 -3.57 6.91 -10.08
C THR A 205 -4.44 5.90 -9.32
N SER A 206 -5.07 4.96 -10.03
CA SER A 206 -5.95 3.95 -9.45
C SER A 206 -5.75 2.59 -10.11
N ALA A 207 -4.77 1.83 -9.61
CA ALA A 207 -4.45 0.47 -10.03
C ALA A 207 -3.70 -0.28 -8.92
N ASP A 208 -3.69 -1.62 -8.99
CA ASP A 208 -2.73 -2.44 -8.24
C ASP A 208 -1.44 -2.54 -9.06
N VAL A 209 -0.39 -1.86 -8.63
CA VAL A 209 0.93 -1.87 -9.27
C VAL A 209 1.89 -2.71 -8.45
N ARG A 210 2.50 -3.72 -9.06
CA ARG A 210 3.53 -4.56 -8.46
C ARG A 210 4.83 -4.44 -9.24
N ILE A 211 5.88 -4.01 -8.56
CA ILE A 211 7.24 -3.92 -9.07
C ILE A 211 8.09 -4.99 -8.39
N VAL A 212 8.70 -5.86 -9.18
CA VAL A 212 9.55 -6.96 -8.69
C VAL A 212 10.86 -6.97 -9.47
N SER A 213 11.95 -7.41 -8.85
CA SER A 213 13.20 -7.63 -9.58
C SER A 213 13.10 -8.82 -10.55
N THR A 214 13.92 -8.81 -11.60
CA THR A 214 14.12 -9.95 -12.50
C THR A 214 15.59 -10.09 -12.89
N ASP A 215 16.01 -11.32 -13.23
CA ASP A 215 17.29 -11.62 -13.85
C ASP A 215 17.29 -11.40 -15.37
N ASP A 216 16.12 -11.07 -15.95
CA ASP A 216 16.02 -10.69 -17.36
C ASP A 216 16.81 -9.41 -17.68
N ASP A 217 17.18 -9.27 -18.95
CA ASP A 217 17.97 -8.13 -19.46
C ASP A 217 17.12 -6.94 -19.92
N LYS A 218 15.80 -7.00 -19.73
CA LYS A 218 14.86 -5.93 -20.09
C LYS A 218 13.83 -5.65 -19.02
N ILE A 219 13.38 -4.41 -18.99
CA ILE A 219 12.20 -4.03 -18.21
C ILE A 219 10.99 -4.60 -18.92
N LYS A 220 10.19 -5.41 -18.22
CA LYS A 220 8.93 -5.94 -18.75
C LYS A 220 7.76 -5.33 -17.98
N VAL A 221 6.77 -4.83 -18.71
CA VAL A 221 5.55 -4.22 -18.16
C VAL A 221 4.35 -4.96 -18.73
N SER A 222 3.54 -5.57 -17.86
CA SER A 222 2.32 -6.29 -18.23
C SER A 222 1.13 -5.65 -17.52
N GLU A 223 0.09 -5.27 -18.27
CA GLU A 223 -1.14 -4.67 -17.74
C GLU A 223 -2.36 -5.54 -18.01
N TYR A 224 -3.16 -5.72 -16.96
CA TYR A 224 -4.35 -6.54 -16.95
C TYR A 224 -5.55 -5.67 -16.58
N ILE A 225 -6.59 -5.68 -17.41
CA ILE A 225 -7.73 -4.77 -17.28
C ILE A 225 -9.02 -5.57 -17.34
N SER A 226 -9.96 -5.35 -16.41
CA SER A 226 -11.24 -6.09 -16.41
C SER A 226 -12.10 -5.87 -17.66
N ARG A 227 -11.90 -4.72 -18.34
CA ARG A 227 -12.61 -4.33 -19.56
C ARG A 227 -11.59 -3.78 -20.56
N PRO A 228 -11.11 -4.61 -21.50
CA PRO A 228 -10.19 -4.15 -22.55
C PRO A 228 -10.83 -3.03 -23.39
N ASN A 229 -10.15 -1.89 -23.47
CA ASN A 229 -10.50 -0.77 -24.33
C ASN A 229 -9.23 0.04 -24.62
N PRO A 230 -8.93 0.40 -25.89
CA PRO A 230 -7.75 1.19 -26.23
C PRO A 230 -7.58 2.49 -25.44
N ASN A 231 -8.68 3.11 -24.99
CA ASN A 231 -8.63 4.31 -24.18
C ASN A 231 -8.02 4.09 -22.79
N TYR A 232 -8.17 2.89 -22.23
CA TYR A 232 -7.75 2.55 -20.87
C TYR A 232 -6.34 1.97 -20.80
N GLN A 233 -5.82 1.53 -21.95
CA GLN A 233 -4.49 0.91 -22.07
C GLN A 233 -3.38 1.87 -21.62
N MET A 234 -2.31 1.29 -21.08
CA MET A 234 -1.14 2.02 -20.66
C MET A 234 -0.54 2.84 -21.80
N ARG A 235 0.04 3.98 -21.45
CA ARG A 235 0.80 4.83 -22.35
C ARG A 235 2.25 4.84 -21.94
N THR A 236 3.13 4.61 -22.90
CA THR A 236 4.57 4.60 -22.68
C THR A 236 5.27 5.63 -23.57
N ASP A 237 6.34 6.22 -23.04
CA ASP A 237 7.16 7.20 -23.76
C ASP A 237 8.60 7.09 -23.27
N VAL A 238 9.56 7.03 -24.20
CA VAL A 238 10.99 7.06 -23.89
C VAL A 238 11.58 8.31 -24.51
N SER A 239 12.00 9.24 -23.66
CA SER A 239 12.62 10.50 -24.08
C SER A 239 13.67 10.95 -23.07
N ASP A 240 14.82 11.43 -23.55
CA ASP A 240 15.90 12.02 -22.73
C ASP A 240 16.32 11.15 -21.52
N GLY A 241 16.52 9.84 -21.74
CA GLY A 241 16.91 8.89 -20.69
C GLY A 241 15.80 8.60 -19.66
N VAL A 242 14.55 8.98 -19.95
CA VAL A 242 13.40 8.75 -19.07
C VAL A 242 12.38 7.84 -19.76
N LEU A 243 12.12 6.68 -19.14
CA LEU A 243 10.95 5.87 -19.47
C LEU A 243 9.76 6.34 -18.65
N LYS A 244 8.68 6.79 -19.30
CA LYS A 244 7.41 7.10 -18.68
C LYS A 244 6.43 5.96 -18.94
N ILE A 245 5.80 5.47 -17.89
CA ILE A 245 4.72 4.48 -17.93
C ILE A 245 3.53 5.13 -17.23
N SER A 246 2.45 5.39 -17.95
CA SER A 246 1.29 6.10 -17.43
C SER A 246 0.01 5.32 -17.69
N GLN A 247 -0.89 5.36 -16.71
CA GLN A 247 -2.25 4.84 -16.84
C GLN A 247 -2.98 5.49 -18.03
N GLY A 248 -3.82 4.70 -18.71
CA GLY A 248 -4.78 5.22 -19.68
C GLY A 248 -5.92 6.01 -19.01
N ALA A 249 -6.95 6.31 -19.78
CA ALA A 249 -8.15 6.95 -19.24
C ALA A 249 -8.85 6.04 -18.23
N ILE A 250 -9.40 6.62 -17.17
CA ILE A 250 -10.25 5.90 -16.22
C ILE A 250 -11.70 6.35 -16.45
N PRO A 251 -12.62 5.43 -16.75
CA PRO A 251 -14.04 5.74 -16.84
C PRO A 251 -14.58 6.26 -15.49
N HIS A 252 -15.51 7.22 -15.51
CA HIS A 252 -16.07 7.80 -14.29
C HIS A 252 -17.18 6.93 -13.70
N PHE A 253 -18.05 6.38 -14.54
CA PHE A 253 -19.20 5.58 -14.10
C PHE A 253 -18.97 4.08 -14.22
N LEU A 254 -18.01 3.64 -15.04
CA LEU A 254 -17.74 2.21 -15.22
C LEU A 254 -16.69 1.72 -14.21
N PRO A 255 -16.97 0.67 -13.42
CA PRO A 255 -15.95 0.08 -12.56
C PRO A 255 -14.87 -0.58 -13.43
N LEU A 256 -13.63 -0.16 -13.22
CA LEU A 256 -12.46 -0.66 -13.94
C LEU A 256 -11.43 -1.19 -12.93
N LYS A 257 -11.10 -2.48 -13.01
CA LYS A 257 -10.00 -3.09 -12.25
C LYS A 257 -8.76 -3.11 -13.14
N ILE A 258 -7.66 -2.52 -12.68
CA ILE A 258 -6.38 -2.48 -13.38
C ILE A 258 -5.31 -3.07 -12.48
N ARG A 259 -4.55 -4.03 -13.01
CA ARG A 259 -3.34 -4.58 -12.38
C ARG A 259 -2.16 -4.40 -13.32
N VAL A 260 -1.03 -3.99 -12.77
CA VAL A 260 0.21 -3.76 -13.52
C VAL A 260 1.33 -4.52 -12.84
N LYS A 261 2.02 -5.37 -13.60
CA LYS A 261 3.25 -6.03 -13.16
C LYS A 261 4.42 -5.42 -13.91
N ILE A 262 5.40 -4.90 -13.17
CA ILE A 262 6.66 -4.37 -13.70
C ILE A 262 7.79 -5.26 -13.19
N MET A 263 8.44 -5.96 -14.11
CA MET A 263 9.66 -6.71 -13.83
C MET A 263 10.85 -5.82 -14.14
N LEU A 264 11.62 -5.49 -13.11
CA LEU A 264 12.74 -4.56 -13.15
C LEU A 264 14.07 -5.34 -13.11
N PRO A 265 14.91 -5.27 -14.14
CA PRO A 265 16.20 -5.95 -14.14
C PRO A 265 17.06 -5.57 -12.94
N LYS A 266 17.68 -6.57 -12.29
CA LYS A 266 18.62 -6.34 -11.16
C LYS A 266 19.81 -5.43 -11.54
N GLY A 267 20.11 -5.29 -12.84
CA GLY A 267 21.14 -4.39 -13.35
C GLY A 267 20.72 -2.91 -13.41
N TYR A 268 19.43 -2.59 -13.32
CA TYR A 268 18.97 -1.21 -13.27
C TYR A 268 19.22 -0.62 -11.88
N THR A 269 20.03 0.44 -11.81
CA THR A 269 20.50 1.04 -10.54
C THR A 269 20.10 2.51 -10.39
N LYS A 270 19.30 3.04 -11.32
CA LYS A 270 18.98 4.46 -11.41
C LYS A 270 17.68 4.81 -10.67
N ALA A 271 17.07 5.95 -10.97
CA ALA A 271 15.94 6.46 -10.19
C ALA A 271 14.58 5.85 -10.56
N LEU A 272 13.74 5.60 -9.57
CA LEU A 272 12.30 5.36 -9.73
C LEU A 272 11.51 6.54 -9.17
N GLN A 273 10.56 7.06 -9.95
CA GLN A 273 9.59 8.04 -9.50
C GLN A 273 8.19 7.49 -9.73
N ILE A 274 7.38 7.39 -8.67
CA ILE A 274 6.08 6.73 -8.72
C ILE A 274 5.02 7.67 -8.16
N PHE A 275 3.93 7.85 -8.91
CA PHE A 275 2.73 8.55 -8.45
C PHE A 275 1.60 7.54 -8.34
N ASN A 276 0.96 7.50 -7.17
CA ASN A 276 -0.20 6.69 -6.88
C ASN A 276 -1.28 7.53 -6.18
N ALA A 277 -2.48 7.63 -6.73
CA ALA A 277 -3.51 8.43 -6.08
C ALA A 277 -4.26 7.60 -5.02
N SER A 278 -4.88 6.49 -5.41
CA SER A 278 -5.76 5.69 -4.57
C SER A 278 -5.55 4.18 -4.72
N GLY A 279 -4.59 3.75 -5.54
CA GLY A 279 -4.33 2.34 -5.80
C GLY A 279 -3.49 1.64 -4.71
N ASN A 280 -3.04 0.42 -5.03
CA ASN A 280 -2.08 -0.30 -4.22
C ASN A 280 -0.74 -0.38 -4.95
N LEU A 281 0.34 0.07 -4.34
CA LEU A 281 1.70 -0.04 -4.86
C LEU A 281 2.48 -1.04 -4.01
N GLN A 282 3.04 -2.06 -4.65
CA GLN A 282 3.94 -3.03 -4.04
C GLN A 282 5.29 -2.99 -4.76
N ILE A 283 6.39 -2.85 -4.01
CA ILE A 283 7.76 -2.95 -4.54
C ILE A 283 8.49 -4.01 -3.72
N GLN A 284 9.01 -5.04 -4.36
CA GLN A 284 9.57 -6.20 -3.68
C GLN A 284 10.90 -6.63 -4.27
N SER A 285 11.83 -7.02 -3.39
CA SER A 285 13.12 -7.61 -3.76
C SER A 285 13.96 -6.72 -4.69
N VAL A 286 13.78 -5.39 -4.63
CA VAL A 286 14.51 -4.42 -5.46
C VAL A 286 15.71 -3.89 -4.68
N LYS A 287 16.90 -3.99 -5.27
CA LYS A 287 18.15 -3.62 -4.59
C LYS A 287 18.97 -2.65 -5.45
N LYS A 288 19.83 -1.87 -4.78
CA LYS A 288 20.87 -1.02 -5.40
C LYS A 288 20.36 0.12 -6.29
N LEU A 289 19.15 0.63 -6.03
CA LEU A 289 18.67 1.83 -6.71
C LEU A 289 19.33 3.09 -6.12
N GLU A 290 19.60 4.07 -6.97
CA GLU A 290 20.06 5.40 -6.55
C GLU A 290 18.97 6.12 -5.75
N LYS A 291 17.72 6.03 -6.21
CA LYS A 291 16.61 6.76 -5.60
C LYS A 291 15.27 6.11 -5.88
N ILE A 292 14.42 6.07 -4.86
CA ILE A 292 12.98 5.83 -5.02
C ILE A 292 12.22 7.01 -4.43
N ALA A 293 11.36 7.63 -5.23
CA ALA A 293 10.45 8.68 -4.80
C ALA A 293 9.01 8.25 -5.08
N VAL A 294 8.17 8.18 -4.04
CA VAL A 294 6.76 7.81 -4.14
C VAL A 294 5.90 8.94 -3.60
N GLU A 295 4.93 9.37 -4.41
CA GLU A 295 3.82 10.22 -3.97
C GLU A 295 2.55 9.37 -3.91
N CYS A 296 1.91 9.33 -2.73
CA CYS A 296 0.67 8.59 -2.50
C CYS A 296 -0.41 9.46 -1.83
N HIS A 297 -1.59 9.56 -2.44
CA HIS A 297 -2.66 10.41 -1.88
C HIS A 297 -3.49 9.65 -0.84
N SER A 298 -4.16 8.58 -1.22
CA SER A 298 -5.09 7.81 -0.38
C SER A 298 -4.93 6.29 -0.55
N GLY A 299 -3.99 5.84 -1.36
CA GLY A 299 -3.70 4.43 -1.61
C GLY A 299 -2.88 3.74 -0.52
N ALA A 300 -2.46 2.51 -0.79
CA ALA A 300 -1.52 1.77 0.05
C ALA A 300 -0.19 1.56 -0.67
N VAL A 301 0.90 1.83 0.01
CA VAL A 301 2.27 1.64 -0.47
C VAL A 301 2.96 0.63 0.43
N TYR A 302 3.41 -0.48 -0.14
CA TYR A 302 4.14 -1.53 0.55
C TYR A 302 5.48 -1.77 -0.14
N LEU A 303 6.56 -1.58 0.61
CA LEU A 303 7.92 -1.92 0.17
C LEU A 303 8.44 -3.03 1.06
N ASN A 304 8.95 -4.09 0.44
CA ASN A 304 9.52 -5.22 1.13
C ASN A 304 10.85 -5.68 0.51
N ASN A 305 11.79 -6.08 1.36
CA ASN A 305 13.12 -6.56 0.96
C ASN A 305 13.79 -5.60 -0.04
N LEU A 306 13.99 -4.35 0.39
CA LEU A 306 14.36 -3.26 -0.51
C LEU A 306 15.61 -2.52 -0.06
N GLU A 307 16.50 -2.25 -1.02
CA GLU A 307 17.71 -1.44 -0.82
C GLU A 307 17.80 -0.31 -1.84
N SER A 308 17.98 0.92 -1.37
CA SER A 308 18.20 2.12 -2.19
C SER A 308 19.19 3.07 -1.49
N GLN A 309 19.85 3.98 -2.21
CA GLN A 309 20.62 5.06 -1.56
C GLN A 309 19.66 6.03 -0.89
N ASN A 310 18.67 6.53 -1.64
CA ASN A 310 17.70 7.50 -1.16
C ASN A 310 16.27 6.97 -1.27
N LEU A 311 15.50 7.15 -0.20
CA LEU A 311 14.06 6.87 -0.18
C LEU A 311 13.29 8.13 0.22
N MET A 312 12.26 8.47 -0.58
CA MET A 312 11.43 9.64 -0.37
C MET A 312 9.95 9.28 -0.55
N PHE A 313 9.15 9.56 0.47
CA PHE A 313 7.70 9.31 0.47
C PHE A 313 6.95 10.58 0.82
N ASP A 314 6.00 10.96 -0.03
CA ASP A 314 4.99 11.99 0.25
C ASP A 314 3.61 11.31 0.31
N ILE A 315 3.02 11.26 1.50
CA ILE A 315 1.81 10.52 1.82
C ILE A 315 0.76 11.49 2.35
N SER A 316 -0.40 11.58 1.69
CA SER A 316 -1.47 12.47 2.19
C SER A 316 -2.34 11.80 3.26
N SER A 317 -3.07 10.76 2.90
CA SER A 317 -4.04 10.04 3.74
C SER A 317 -3.96 8.52 3.53
N GLY A 318 -2.98 8.05 2.76
CA GLY A 318 -2.75 6.65 2.48
C GLY A 318 -2.02 5.91 3.61
N LYS A 319 -1.70 4.64 3.34
CA LYS A 319 -0.89 3.80 4.22
C LYS A 319 0.48 3.57 3.59
N LEU A 320 1.55 3.89 4.30
CA LEU A 320 2.91 3.49 3.95
C LEU A 320 3.35 2.35 4.87
N THR A 321 3.83 1.25 4.30
CA THR A 321 4.45 0.15 5.03
C THR A 321 5.81 -0.17 4.43
N LEU A 322 6.85 0.01 5.24
CA LEU A 322 8.22 -0.37 4.93
C LEU A 322 8.57 -1.58 5.77
N ASP A 323 9.05 -2.65 5.13
CA ASP A 323 9.31 -3.94 5.77
C ASP A 323 10.63 -4.50 5.25
N HIS A 324 11.65 -4.62 6.11
CA HIS A 324 13.02 -4.98 5.70
C HIS A 324 13.54 -4.03 4.61
N VAL A 325 13.79 -2.77 5.00
CA VAL A 325 14.19 -1.70 4.08
C VAL A 325 15.47 -1.02 4.53
N LEU A 326 16.44 -0.91 3.62
CA LEU A 326 17.68 -0.17 3.81
C LEU A 326 17.76 1.04 2.87
N ALA A 327 17.86 2.23 3.46
CA ALA A 327 18.23 3.46 2.76
C ALA A 327 19.67 3.84 3.13
N LYS A 328 20.62 3.63 2.23
CA LYS A 328 22.06 3.78 2.50
C LYS A 328 22.51 5.22 2.77
N GLU A 329 21.77 6.22 2.29
CA GLU A 329 22.07 7.64 2.54
C GLU A 329 20.98 8.31 3.37
N GLN A 330 19.71 8.22 2.93
CA GLN A 330 18.63 8.97 3.59
C GLN A 330 17.24 8.36 3.37
N LEU A 331 16.45 8.33 4.44
CA LEU A 331 15.00 8.11 4.41
C LEU A 331 14.26 9.43 4.70
N THR A 332 13.39 9.85 3.80
CA THR A 332 12.52 11.02 3.99
C THR A 332 11.06 10.60 3.88
N ILE A 333 10.26 10.90 4.90
CA ILE A 333 8.82 10.63 4.93
C ILE A 333 8.10 11.93 5.27
N SER A 334 7.21 12.36 4.39
CA SER A 334 6.29 13.47 4.62
C SER A 334 4.88 12.92 4.61
N ASP A 335 4.24 12.91 5.78
CA ASP A 335 2.89 12.42 5.97
C ASP A 335 1.94 13.56 6.39
N ARG A 336 0.75 13.64 5.80
CA ARG A 336 -0.25 14.63 6.21
C ARG A 336 -1.23 14.06 7.24
N SER A 337 -1.77 12.88 7.02
CA SER A 337 -2.84 12.28 7.84
C SER A 337 -2.96 10.77 7.64
N GLY A 338 -1.93 10.12 7.11
CA GLY A 338 -1.90 8.69 6.85
C GLY A 338 -1.37 7.86 8.02
N LEU A 339 -1.10 6.60 7.70
CA LEU A 339 -0.47 5.64 8.59
C LEU A 339 0.89 5.23 8.03
N VAL A 340 1.96 5.51 8.78
CA VAL A 340 3.32 5.10 8.46
C VAL A 340 3.71 3.96 9.39
N ASN A 341 3.93 2.79 8.82
CA ASN A 341 4.44 1.62 9.53
C ASN A 341 5.82 1.26 8.97
N MET A 342 6.77 1.05 9.86
CA MET A 342 8.12 0.63 9.56
C MET A 342 8.45 -0.60 10.40
N ASP A 343 8.88 -1.66 9.76
CA ASP A 343 9.35 -2.88 10.41
C ASP A 343 10.74 -3.21 9.84
N THR A 344 11.74 -3.26 10.71
CA THR A 344 13.12 -3.57 10.33
C THR A 344 13.62 -2.62 9.25
N VAL A 345 13.68 -1.34 9.59
CA VAL A 345 14.11 -0.27 8.67
C VAL A 345 15.42 0.32 9.15
N ALA A 346 16.31 0.62 8.20
CA ALA A 346 17.55 1.30 8.51
C ALA A 346 17.90 2.41 7.55
N THR A 347 18.40 3.48 8.13
CA THR A 347 19.08 4.54 7.40
C THR A 347 20.09 5.24 8.30
N PRO A 348 21.23 5.75 7.79
CA PRO A 348 22.08 6.58 8.64
C PRO A 348 21.39 7.90 8.99
N LYS A 349 20.42 8.35 8.17
CA LYS A 349 19.69 9.60 8.38
C LYS A 349 18.21 9.48 8.00
N PHE A 350 17.32 9.65 8.97
CA PHE A 350 15.90 9.82 8.73
C PHE A 350 15.43 11.27 8.92
N ASN A 351 14.49 11.70 8.07
CA ASN A 351 13.69 12.89 8.28
C ASN A 351 12.22 12.50 8.10
N ILE A 352 11.49 12.43 9.22
CA ILE A 352 10.09 11.98 9.25
C ILE A 352 9.24 13.16 9.70
N SER A 353 8.26 13.55 8.91
CA SER A 353 7.28 14.55 9.29
C SER A 353 5.86 14.00 9.17
N SER A 354 5.02 14.23 10.16
CA SER A 354 3.59 13.89 10.11
C SER A 354 2.74 15.03 10.65
N ARG A 355 1.74 15.48 9.90
CA ARG A 355 0.87 16.57 10.37
C ARG A 355 -0.20 16.06 11.34
N SER A 356 -0.91 15.00 10.99
CA SER A 356 -2.06 14.47 11.72
C SER A 356 -2.13 12.94 11.74
N GLY A 357 -1.08 12.26 11.29
CA GLY A 357 -1.04 10.80 11.15
C GLY A 357 -0.43 10.05 12.32
N SER A 358 -0.16 8.77 12.10
CA SER A 358 0.47 7.86 13.06
C SER A 358 1.75 7.29 12.47
N VAL A 359 2.85 7.41 13.22
CA VAL A 359 4.16 6.86 12.85
C VAL A 359 4.49 5.75 13.82
N ASN A 360 4.53 4.52 13.31
CA ASN A 360 4.91 3.32 14.06
C ASN A 360 6.17 2.72 13.45
N ALA A 361 7.19 2.50 14.26
CA ALA A 361 8.40 1.83 13.83
C ALA A 361 8.79 0.75 14.83
N ILE A 362 9.11 -0.44 14.31
CA ILE A 362 9.70 -1.55 15.05
C ILE A 362 11.07 -1.80 14.45
N ASP A 363 12.07 -1.92 15.32
CA ASP A 363 13.46 -2.18 14.96
C ASP A 363 14.01 -1.16 13.94
N LEU A 364 13.76 0.12 14.23
CA LEU A 364 14.34 1.24 13.47
C LEU A 364 15.82 1.40 13.83
N ASN A 365 16.68 1.47 12.82
CA ASN A 365 18.10 1.72 12.97
C ASN A 365 18.47 3.05 12.31
N GLY A 366 19.21 3.89 13.02
CA GLY A 366 19.65 5.18 12.49
C GLY A 366 19.46 6.34 13.44
N ALA A 367 19.55 7.54 12.88
CA ALA A 367 19.39 8.79 13.61
C ALA A 367 18.75 9.89 12.75
N GLY A 368 18.29 10.97 13.37
CA GLY A 368 17.72 12.09 12.66
C GLY A 368 16.50 12.73 13.32
N ASN A 369 15.62 13.30 12.49
CA ASN A 369 14.58 14.22 12.94
C ASN A 369 13.18 13.64 12.73
N ILE A 370 12.31 13.84 13.72
CA ILE A 370 10.90 13.47 13.69
C ILE A 370 10.07 14.69 14.08
N LEU A 371 9.27 15.21 13.16
CA LEU A 371 8.40 16.36 13.37
C LEU A 371 6.94 15.95 13.28
N VAL A 372 6.21 15.98 14.40
CA VAL A 372 4.78 15.67 14.42
C VAL A 372 3.95 16.85 14.90
N LYS A 373 2.96 17.29 14.12
CA LYS A 373 2.10 18.41 14.56
C LYS A 373 0.97 17.94 15.46
N SER A 374 0.29 16.86 15.09
CA SER A 374 -0.76 16.23 15.86
C SER A 374 -0.71 14.74 15.56
N GLY A 375 -0.76 13.87 16.56
CA GLY A 375 -0.75 12.43 16.31
C GLY A 375 0.03 11.61 17.31
N THR A 376 0.37 10.39 16.90
CA THR A 376 1.10 9.43 17.73
C THR A 376 2.40 9.02 17.05
N VAL A 377 3.48 9.06 17.81
CA VAL A 377 4.78 8.48 17.45
C VAL A 377 5.01 7.30 18.38
N HIS A 378 5.21 6.12 17.82
CA HIS A 378 5.62 4.93 18.56
C HIS A 378 6.80 4.29 17.85
N ILE A 379 8.00 4.41 18.42
CA ILE A 379 9.23 3.92 17.80
C ILE A 379 9.97 3.04 18.80
N ASN A 380 10.29 1.83 18.36
CA ASN A 380 11.27 0.97 18.98
C ASN A 380 12.56 1.05 18.17
N PHE A 381 13.61 1.64 18.75
CA PHE A 381 14.91 1.68 18.14
C PHE A 381 15.65 0.36 18.40
N ALA A 382 16.17 -0.24 17.34
CA ALA A 382 17.10 -1.35 17.45
C ALA A 382 18.54 -0.84 17.66
N GLN A 383 18.93 0.21 16.93
CA GLN A 383 20.24 0.86 17.04
C GLN A 383 20.13 2.36 16.75
N ILE A 384 20.85 3.18 17.49
CA ILE A 384 20.98 4.62 17.25
C ILE A 384 22.42 4.94 16.90
N THR A 385 22.62 5.63 15.78
CA THR A 385 23.95 5.89 15.22
C THR A 385 24.46 7.31 15.47
N ASP A 386 23.56 8.25 15.76
CA ASP A 386 23.81 9.68 15.97
C ASP A 386 22.60 10.29 16.72
N ASP A 387 22.54 11.61 16.86
CA ASP A 387 21.50 12.33 17.58
C ASP A 387 20.07 12.09 17.03
N VAL A 388 19.12 11.94 17.96
CA VAL A 388 17.69 11.80 17.65
C VAL A 388 16.92 12.99 18.20
N ASN A 389 16.27 13.74 17.31
CA ASN A 389 15.46 14.90 17.66
C ASN A 389 14.00 14.66 17.31
N VAL A 390 13.11 14.79 18.30
CA VAL A 390 11.67 14.63 18.14
C VAL A 390 10.95 15.90 18.59
N GLU A 391 10.26 16.55 17.67
CA GLU A 391 9.41 17.71 17.94
C GLU A 391 7.94 17.32 17.75
N ASN A 392 7.13 17.57 18.77
CA ASN A 392 5.70 17.32 18.77
C ASN A 392 4.91 18.58 19.15
N SER A 393 3.93 19.03 18.35
CA SER A 393 3.03 20.11 18.79
C SER A 393 1.91 19.62 19.70
N SER A 394 1.28 18.48 19.40
CA SER A 394 0.31 17.83 20.28
C SER A 394 0.22 16.32 20.08
N GLY A 395 0.09 15.56 21.17
CA GLY A 395 -0.21 14.12 21.10
C GLY A 395 0.70 13.28 21.99
N THR A 396 1.05 12.08 21.52
CA THR A 396 1.84 11.14 22.31
C THR A 396 3.10 10.71 21.57
N VAL A 397 4.24 10.82 22.24
CA VAL A 397 5.52 10.28 21.79
C VAL A 397 5.90 9.12 22.71
N LYS A 398 6.08 7.93 22.15
CA LYS A 398 6.59 6.74 22.84
C LYS A 398 7.85 6.28 22.13
N LEU A 399 8.99 6.37 22.80
CA LEU A 399 10.26 5.88 22.31
C LEU A 399 10.73 4.75 23.22
N LYS A 400 11.08 3.62 22.62
CA LYS A 400 11.83 2.56 23.28
C LYS A 400 13.27 2.62 22.78
N MET A 401 14.18 2.84 23.71
CA MET A 401 15.61 3.01 23.43
C MET A 401 16.32 1.65 23.57
N PRO A 402 17.48 1.44 22.92
CA PRO A 402 18.24 0.22 23.14
C PRO A 402 18.69 0.09 24.61
N GLU A 403 18.56 -1.12 25.19
CA GLU A 403 18.69 -1.31 26.64
C GLU A 403 20.09 -1.04 27.21
N ASN A 404 21.12 -1.19 26.38
CA ASN A 404 22.53 -1.11 26.79
C ASN A 404 23.23 0.17 26.30
N ASP A 405 22.48 1.09 25.69
CA ASP A 405 23.05 2.33 25.19
C ASP A 405 23.35 3.29 26.35
N SER A 406 24.38 4.09 26.15
CA SER A 406 24.66 5.25 26.99
C SER A 406 24.47 6.51 26.17
N TYR A 407 23.68 7.46 26.67
CA TYR A 407 23.28 8.64 25.94
C TYR A 407 22.82 9.76 26.88
N LYS A 408 22.88 10.99 26.40
CA LYS A 408 22.29 12.15 27.07
C LYS A 408 20.86 12.33 26.59
N PHE A 409 19.98 12.81 27.47
CA PHE A 409 18.62 13.12 27.09
C PHE A 409 18.17 14.49 27.62
N ASP A 410 17.32 15.11 26.81
CA ASP A 410 16.64 16.36 27.15
C ASP A 410 15.18 16.26 26.69
N LEU A 411 14.28 16.06 27.65
CA LEU A 411 12.87 15.72 27.44
C LEU A 411 11.99 16.80 28.06
N GLU A 412 11.25 17.53 27.25
CA GLU A 412 10.38 18.62 27.73
C GLU A 412 9.01 18.57 27.06
N ALA A 413 7.94 18.59 27.86
CA ALA A 413 6.57 18.78 27.40
C ALA A 413 5.99 20.05 28.04
N LYS A 414 5.96 21.18 27.32
CA LYS A 414 5.58 22.47 27.91
C LYS A 414 4.25 22.41 28.67
N ASP A 415 3.20 21.89 28.04
CA ASP A 415 1.89 21.63 28.62
C ASP A 415 1.60 20.12 28.61
N GLY A 416 2.33 19.34 29.40
CA GLY A 416 2.27 17.89 29.34
C GLY A 416 3.00 17.14 30.45
N ILE A 417 3.19 15.83 30.24
CA ILE A 417 3.85 14.94 31.19
C ILE A 417 4.97 14.17 30.49
N VAL A 418 6.12 14.10 31.16
CA VAL A 418 7.28 13.32 30.73
C VAL A 418 7.45 12.12 31.66
N HIS A 419 7.45 10.93 31.08
CA HIS A 419 7.75 9.68 31.76
C HIS A 419 9.04 9.09 31.22
N MET A 420 9.97 8.75 32.10
CA MET A 420 11.18 8.00 31.79
C MET A 420 11.27 6.79 32.70
N LYS A 421 11.47 5.61 32.12
CA LYS A 421 11.59 4.35 32.88
C LYS A 421 13.04 3.84 33.02
N GLN A 422 13.93 4.27 32.14
CA GLN A 422 15.32 3.81 32.15
C GLN A 422 16.06 4.36 33.38
N LYS A 423 16.99 3.55 33.92
CA LYS A 423 17.85 3.99 35.02
C LYS A 423 18.79 5.08 34.50
N ALA A 424 18.69 6.27 35.07
CA ALA A 424 19.42 7.46 34.61
C ALA A 424 19.98 8.26 35.78
N GLU A 425 21.06 8.99 35.53
CA GLU A 425 21.52 10.10 36.36
C GLU A 425 20.80 11.38 35.93
N LEU A 426 19.90 11.88 36.79
CA LEU A 426 19.02 13.01 36.48
C LEU A 426 19.65 14.33 36.94
N VAL A 427 19.69 15.30 36.03
CA VAL A 427 20.01 16.71 36.31
C VAL A 427 18.73 17.46 36.68
N HIS A 428 17.67 17.26 35.91
CA HIS A 428 16.34 17.79 36.18
C HIS A 428 15.31 16.66 36.20
N ASP A 429 14.42 16.66 37.20
CA ASP A 429 13.32 15.70 37.32
C ASP A 429 12.07 16.38 37.90
N ILE A 430 11.25 16.90 36.99
CA ILE A 430 9.91 17.41 37.30
C ILE A 430 8.90 16.79 36.33
N MET A 431 7.60 17.01 36.59
CA MET A 431 6.50 16.38 35.83
C MET A 431 6.63 16.54 34.31
N ASN A 432 7.11 17.70 33.85
CA ASN A 432 7.07 18.11 32.46
C ASN A 432 8.47 18.32 31.83
N LEU A 433 9.54 18.11 32.60
CA LEU A 433 10.93 18.24 32.17
C LEU A 433 11.78 17.17 32.84
N LYS A 434 12.52 16.40 32.03
CA LYS A 434 13.55 15.48 32.48
C LYS A 434 14.80 15.67 31.64
N GLU A 435 15.93 15.84 32.30
CA GLU A 435 17.24 15.99 31.67
C GLU A 435 18.25 15.15 32.43
N GLY A 436 19.17 14.50 31.72
CA GLY A 436 20.16 13.66 32.36
C GLY A 436 20.91 12.76 31.40
N THR A 437 21.49 11.71 31.97
CA THR A 437 22.31 10.74 31.26
C THR A 437 21.90 9.31 31.61
N VAL A 438 21.84 8.44 30.61
CA VAL A 438 21.77 6.98 30.77
C VAL A 438 23.17 6.41 30.53
N GLY A 439 23.63 5.50 31.39
CA GLY A 439 24.97 4.92 31.34
C GLY A 439 26.10 5.93 31.65
N ASP A 440 27.34 5.50 31.45
CA ASP A 440 28.54 6.23 31.89
C ASP A 440 29.35 6.88 30.74
N ASP A 441 29.10 6.50 29.49
CA ASP A 441 29.83 6.97 28.30
C ASP A 441 28.86 7.35 27.17
N PRO A 442 28.30 8.57 27.19
CA PRO A 442 27.23 8.96 26.27
C PRO A 442 27.67 8.99 24.81
N GLN A 443 26.97 8.23 23.97
CA GLN A 443 27.29 8.03 22.55
C GLN A 443 26.53 8.95 21.60
N TYR A 444 25.39 9.49 22.03
CA TYR A 444 24.51 10.38 21.27
C TYR A 444 23.61 11.21 22.22
N GLN A 445 22.90 12.18 21.67
CA GLN A 445 21.87 12.98 22.34
C GLN A 445 20.46 12.59 21.86
N LEU A 446 19.57 12.36 22.82
CA LEU A 446 18.13 12.29 22.60
C LEU A 446 17.49 13.62 23.00
N THR A 447 16.84 14.30 22.07
CA THR A 447 16.05 15.51 22.35
C THR A 447 14.60 15.27 22.00
N VAL A 448 13.69 15.45 22.97
CA VAL A 448 12.24 15.36 22.73
C VAL A 448 11.56 16.61 23.27
N ARG A 449 10.91 17.34 22.37
CA ARG A 449 10.15 18.56 22.69
C ARG A 449 8.69 18.37 22.32
N ALA A 450 7.79 18.57 23.28
CA ALA A 450 6.36 18.63 23.04
C ALA A 450 5.79 19.98 23.49
N LYS A 451 4.94 20.62 22.67
CA LYS A 451 4.17 21.78 23.13
C LYS A 451 3.06 21.34 24.09
N SER A 452 2.30 20.31 23.74
CA SER A 452 1.38 19.64 24.67
C SER A 452 1.35 18.13 24.46
N GLY A 453 1.05 17.38 25.52
CA GLY A 453 0.85 15.93 25.44
C GLY A 453 1.77 15.10 26.33
N ILE A 454 2.05 13.86 25.90
CA ILE A 454 2.76 12.88 26.74
C ILE A 454 4.01 12.39 26.03
N ILE A 455 5.15 12.51 26.70
CA ILE A 455 6.42 11.89 26.30
C ILE A 455 6.64 10.66 27.18
N LYS A 456 6.89 9.51 26.57
CA LYS A 456 7.29 8.27 27.26
C LYS A 456 8.57 7.75 26.62
N VAL A 457 9.63 7.66 27.42
CA VAL A 457 10.89 7.03 27.04
C VAL A 457 11.12 5.82 27.95
N SER A 458 11.40 4.66 27.36
CA SER A 458 11.61 3.41 28.09
C SER A 458 12.83 2.66 27.63
#